data_AF-A0A3E0IQ90-F1
#
_entry.id   AF-A0A3E0IQ90-F1
#
_cell.length_a   1.000
_cell.length_b   1.000
_cell.length_c   1.000
_cell.angle_alpha   90.00
_cell.angle_beta   90.00
_cell.angle_gamma   90.00
#
_symmetry.space_group_name_H-M   'P 1'
#
loop_
_entity.id
_entity.type
_entity.pdbx_description
1 polymer ?
#
loop_
_entity_poly.entity_id
_entity_poly.type
_entity_poly.pdbx_seq_one_letter_code
_entity_poly.pdbx_strand_id
1 'polypeptide(L)'
;DRAVELYYYIKGGRVDYGAYHAQKYGHERYGETFKGIYPEWEPGKKVHLIGHSLGGQTIQVLEDMLRNGVQEEIDYQKQHGGTIAPLFQGNFDNMVASVTSVATPHNGTYISDKLGNRPIVRKLFTDIVKYASNKHASIDYGYGIWGLKQRDDETYLQYLRRVRDSKVWQTEDSGFYDGSLEGSKRINDRLTLSDDVAYTSITGRDTHSTLSGNQRPNLHMFAPFKILSNLNGHQQPDSWKINDGPVPLGSGLYPYNKPHYDTTFDGTPKLGQWGVMPTLNNWDHMDFVGWDVLDTRIKPDMVLHFYEDIMNYLSSVEQVQEQKEKAKASA
;
A
#
# COMPACT_ATOMS: atom_id res chain seq x y z
N ASP A 1 6.85 7.03 4.22
CA ASP A 1 7.90 6.01 4.53
C ASP A 1 7.99 4.84 3.55
N ARG A 2 7.02 3.91 3.52
CA ARG A 2 7.12 2.66 2.74
C ARG A 2 7.47 2.82 1.25
N ALA A 3 6.99 3.89 0.60
CA ALA A 3 7.31 4.16 -0.80
C ALA A 3 8.81 4.50 -0.99
N VAL A 4 9.39 5.26 -0.05
CA VAL A 4 10.83 5.58 -0.03
C VAL A 4 11.63 4.30 0.22
N GLU A 5 11.24 3.50 1.20
CA GLU A 5 11.88 2.21 1.47
C GLU A 5 11.84 1.29 0.25
N LEU A 6 10.69 1.21 -0.45
CA LEU A 6 10.56 0.42 -1.67
C LEU A 6 11.48 0.91 -2.78
N TYR A 7 11.62 2.23 -2.97
CA TYR A 7 12.59 2.80 -3.92
C TYR A 7 14.01 2.32 -3.63
N TYR A 8 14.46 2.41 -2.37
CA TYR A 8 15.81 1.97 -1.99
C TYR A 8 15.97 0.45 -1.95
N TYR A 9 14.91 -0.30 -1.67
CA TYR A 9 14.93 -1.76 -1.80
C TYR A 9 15.22 -2.18 -3.24
N ILE A 10 14.59 -1.51 -4.22
CA ILE A 10 14.81 -1.76 -5.65
C ILE A 10 16.17 -1.22 -6.09
N LYS A 11 16.40 0.09 -5.95
CA LYS A 11 17.58 0.80 -6.49
C LYS A 11 18.86 0.58 -5.69
N GLY A 12 18.74 0.27 -4.40
CA GLY A 12 19.85 0.24 -3.46
C GLY A 12 20.20 1.63 -2.91
N GLY A 13 20.93 1.63 -1.80
CA GLY A 13 21.37 2.84 -1.11
C GLY A 13 20.76 3.00 0.28
N ARG A 14 21.13 4.10 0.94
CA ARG A 14 20.63 4.45 2.27
C ARG A 14 19.30 5.17 2.14
N VAL A 15 18.29 4.67 2.84
CA VAL A 15 16.96 5.29 2.88
C VAL A 15 17.06 6.72 3.39
N ASP A 16 16.56 7.67 2.62
CA ASP A 16 16.40 9.08 2.97
C ASP A 16 14.91 9.43 2.87
N TYR A 17 14.24 9.56 4.03
CA TYR A 17 12.82 9.89 4.13
C TYR A 17 12.51 11.36 3.84
N GLY A 18 13.53 12.18 3.57
CA GLY A 18 13.37 13.61 3.30
C GLY A 18 13.57 14.46 4.55
N ALA A 19 14.15 15.64 4.35
CA ALA A 19 14.49 16.53 5.46
C ALA A 19 13.25 17.21 6.02
N TYR A 20 12.35 17.66 5.13
CA TYR A 20 11.10 18.30 5.52
C TYR A 20 10.17 17.30 6.23
N HIS A 21 9.96 16.12 5.65
CA HIS A 21 9.08 15.09 6.18
C HIS A 21 9.54 14.64 7.57
N ALA A 22 10.82 14.30 7.72
CA ALA A 22 11.40 13.91 8.99
C ALA A 22 11.26 15.00 10.07
N GLN A 23 11.47 16.27 9.71
CA GLN A 23 11.31 17.39 10.65
C GLN A 23 9.84 17.60 11.03
N LYS A 24 8.93 17.56 10.05
CA LYS A 24 7.48 17.77 10.23
C LYS A 24 6.91 16.75 11.21
N TYR A 25 7.21 15.47 10.99
CA TYR A 25 6.64 14.38 11.77
C TYR A 25 7.49 13.99 12.99
N GLY A 26 8.77 14.36 13.00
CA GLY A 26 9.67 14.18 14.14
C GLY A 26 10.18 12.75 14.28
N HIS A 27 10.63 12.16 13.18
CA HIS A 27 11.34 10.88 13.14
C HIS A 27 12.70 11.05 12.43
N GLU A 28 13.53 10.01 12.44
CA GLU A 28 14.84 10.03 11.79
C GLU A 28 14.71 10.22 10.27
N ARG A 29 15.55 11.10 9.69
CA ARG A 29 15.62 11.30 8.23
C ARG A 29 16.16 10.08 7.50
N TYR A 30 17.10 9.36 8.10
CA TYR A 30 17.78 8.26 7.43
C TYR A 30 17.42 6.91 8.06
N GLY A 31 17.07 5.95 7.21
CA GLY A 31 16.75 4.58 7.60
C GLY A 31 17.87 3.59 7.29
N GLU A 32 17.45 2.36 7.00
CA GLU A 32 18.33 1.26 6.64
C GLU A 32 19.06 1.50 5.31
N THR A 33 20.07 0.67 5.04
CA THR A 33 20.79 0.66 3.76
C THR A 33 20.50 -0.64 3.03
N PHE A 34 19.93 -0.54 1.84
CA PHE A 34 19.61 -1.68 1.00
C PHE A 34 20.71 -1.92 -0.04
N LYS A 35 20.95 -3.20 -0.36
CA LYS A 35 21.85 -3.59 -1.46
C LYS A 35 21.31 -3.16 -2.84
N GLY A 36 19.98 -3.10 -2.98
CA GLY A 36 19.30 -2.94 -4.26
C GLY A 36 19.13 -4.28 -4.96
N ILE A 37 17.89 -4.66 -5.24
CA ILE A 37 17.59 -5.86 -6.05
C ILE A 37 17.70 -5.60 -7.55
N TYR A 38 17.64 -4.34 -7.97
CA TYR A 38 17.85 -3.89 -9.35
C TYR A 38 18.60 -2.55 -9.38
N PRO A 39 19.92 -2.54 -9.08
CA PRO A 39 20.70 -1.30 -8.95
C PRO A 39 20.75 -0.42 -10.21
N GLU A 40 20.59 -1.04 -11.37
CA GLU A 40 20.55 -0.37 -12.68
C GLU A 40 19.16 0.20 -13.03
N TRP A 41 18.17 0.12 -12.13
CA TRP A 41 16.82 0.65 -12.35
C TRP A 41 16.84 2.15 -12.64
N GLU A 42 16.46 2.55 -13.86
CA GLU A 42 16.50 3.92 -14.37
C GLU A 42 15.50 4.08 -15.53
N PRO A 43 15.21 5.30 -16.02
CA PRO A 43 14.28 5.49 -17.13
C PRO A 43 14.59 4.58 -18.34
N GLY A 44 13.58 3.86 -18.82
CA GLY A 44 13.69 2.86 -19.89
C GLY A 44 13.88 1.42 -19.38
N LYS A 45 14.25 1.24 -18.11
CA LYS A 45 14.31 -0.07 -17.44
C LYS A 45 13.13 -0.21 -16.49
N LYS A 46 11.97 -0.57 -17.03
CA LYS A 46 10.70 -0.59 -16.30
C LYS A 46 10.58 -1.81 -15.38
N VAL A 47 9.80 -1.66 -14.31
CA VAL A 47 9.37 -2.78 -13.45
C VAL A 47 7.85 -2.84 -13.36
N HIS A 48 7.32 -4.04 -13.13
CA HIS A 48 5.92 -4.24 -12.74
C HIS A 48 5.81 -4.25 -11.21
N LEU A 49 4.88 -3.46 -10.66
CA LEU A 49 4.64 -3.39 -9.22
C LEU A 49 3.30 -4.04 -8.89
N ILE A 50 3.32 -5.08 -8.06
CA ILE A 50 2.11 -5.77 -7.58
C ILE A 50 2.03 -5.58 -6.07
N GLY A 51 0.98 -4.90 -5.61
CA GLY A 51 0.79 -4.54 -4.20
C GLY A 51 -0.47 -5.16 -3.62
N HIS A 52 -0.31 -6.01 -2.61
CA HIS A 52 -1.43 -6.50 -1.79
C HIS A 52 -1.76 -5.51 -0.67
N SER A 53 -3.05 -5.31 -0.37
CA SER A 53 -3.51 -4.46 0.73
C SER A 53 -2.91 -3.05 0.67
N LEU A 54 -2.39 -2.49 1.78
CA LEU A 54 -1.69 -1.19 1.79
C LEU A 54 -0.46 -1.13 0.87
N GLY A 55 0.04 -2.27 0.39
CA GLY A 55 1.05 -2.34 -0.66
C GLY A 55 0.60 -1.65 -1.95
N GLY A 56 -0.69 -1.74 -2.31
CA GLY A 56 -1.23 -1.07 -3.49
C GLY A 56 -1.19 0.46 -3.41
N GLN A 57 -1.45 1.05 -2.23
CA GLN A 57 -1.25 2.49 -2.02
C GLN A 57 0.23 2.85 -2.05
N THR A 58 1.10 2.01 -1.47
CA THR A 58 2.56 2.23 -1.44
C THR A 58 3.14 2.34 -2.86
N ILE A 59 2.78 1.44 -3.76
CA ILE A 59 3.31 1.43 -5.14
C ILE A 59 2.77 2.60 -5.97
N GLN A 60 1.53 3.03 -5.72
CA GLN A 60 0.96 4.22 -6.35
C GLN A 60 1.70 5.49 -5.93
N VAL A 61 1.97 5.63 -4.62
CA VAL A 61 2.74 6.77 -4.10
C VAL A 61 4.17 6.77 -4.65
N LEU A 62 4.82 5.60 -4.76
CA LEU A 62 6.14 5.51 -5.36
C LEU A 62 6.15 5.96 -6.83
N GLU A 63 5.21 5.47 -7.65
CA GLU A 63 5.14 5.86 -9.07
C GLU A 63 4.92 7.37 -9.22
N ASP A 64 4.01 7.97 -8.45
CA ASP A 64 3.78 9.42 -8.45
C ASP A 64 5.03 10.21 -8.01
N MET A 65 5.74 9.75 -6.97
CA MET A 65 6.96 10.40 -6.49
C MET A 65 8.09 10.35 -7.52
N LEU A 66 8.28 9.23 -8.22
CA LEU A 66 9.27 9.14 -9.30
C LEU A 66 9.02 10.19 -10.37
N ARG A 67 7.74 10.40 -10.70
CA ARG A 67 7.34 11.29 -11.80
C ARG A 67 7.35 12.75 -11.39
N ASN A 68 6.67 13.06 -10.29
CA ASN A 68 6.37 14.42 -9.87
C ASN A 68 7.31 14.96 -8.77
N GLY A 69 8.09 14.09 -8.14
CA GLY A 69 8.88 14.44 -6.96
C GLY A 69 8.00 14.79 -5.76
N VAL A 70 8.58 15.50 -4.80
CA VAL A 70 7.87 16.01 -3.61
C VAL A 70 8.22 17.49 -3.45
N GLN A 71 7.26 18.36 -3.77
CA GLN A 71 7.47 19.79 -3.83
C GLN A 71 7.92 20.38 -2.48
N GLU A 72 7.38 19.87 -1.37
CA GLU A 72 7.73 20.32 -0.04
C GLU A 72 9.21 20.05 0.30
N GLU A 73 9.77 18.92 -0.14
CA GLU A 73 11.20 18.61 0.02
C GLU A 73 12.07 19.50 -0.86
N ILE A 74 11.64 19.76 -2.09
CA ILE A 74 12.32 20.68 -3.01
C ILE A 74 12.39 22.09 -2.42
N ASP A 75 11.26 22.61 -1.92
CA ASP A 75 11.18 23.95 -1.35
C ASP A 75 11.97 24.05 -0.05
N TYR A 76 11.89 23.02 0.79
CA TYR A 76 12.68 22.96 2.02
C TYR A 76 14.19 22.96 1.75
N GLN A 77 14.66 22.20 0.77
CA GLN A 77 16.07 22.17 0.36
C GLN A 77 16.53 23.52 -0.22
N LYS A 78 15.70 24.19 -1.02
CA LYS A 78 16.01 25.54 -1.53
C LYS A 78 16.16 26.56 -0.40
N GLN A 79 15.32 26.47 0.63
CA GLN A 79 15.31 27.41 1.75
C GLN A 79 16.46 27.15 2.75
N HIS A 80 16.78 25.88 3.03
CA HIS A 80 17.70 25.50 4.11
C HIS A 80 19.05 24.95 3.61
N GLY A 81 19.21 24.74 2.31
CA GLY A 81 20.38 24.09 1.72
C GLY A 81 20.46 22.58 2.03
N GLY A 82 21.62 22.00 1.80
CA GLY A 82 21.87 20.57 2.02
C GLY A 82 21.48 19.67 0.83
N THR A 83 21.41 18.38 1.09
CA THR A 83 21.14 17.34 0.08
C THR A 83 19.66 17.00 -0.01
N ILE A 84 19.21 16.61 -1.20
CA ILE A 84 17.87 16.07 -1.49
C ILE A 84 18.04 14.75 -2.24
N ALA A 85 17.29 13.72 -1.83
CA ALA A 85 17.33 12.42 -2.51
C ALA A 85 16.79 12.54 -3.95
N PRO A 86 17.35 11.80 -4.93
CA PRO A 86 16.85 11.82 -6.31
C PRO A 86 15.34 11.60 -6.42
N LEU A 87 14.79 10.65 -5.65
CA LEU A 87 13.35 10.36 -5.64
C LEU A 87 12.47 11.61 -5.40
N PHE A 88 12.91 12.56 -4.56
CA PHE A 88 12.11 13.76 -4.26
C PHE A 88 12.21 14.83 -5.34
N GLN A 89 13.14 14.72 -6.29
CA GLN A 89 13.31 15.68 -7.39
C GLN A 89 12.35 15.41 -8.56
N GLY A 90 11.79 14.21 -8.66
CA GLY A 90 10.91 13.80 -9.77
C GLY A 90 11.63 13.64 -11.11
N ASN A 91 10.86 13.63 -12.20
CA ASN A 91 11.31 13.45 -13.59
C ASN A 91 11.99 12.09 -13.88
N PHE A 92 11.59 11.05 -13.15
CA PHE A 92 12.00 9.66 -13.37
C PHE A 92 10.88 8.85 -14.03
N ASP A 93 10.33 9.39 -15.12
CA ASP A 93 9.37 8.69 -15.99
C ASP A 93 9.95 7.39 -16.56
N ASN A 94 9.09 6.52 -17.08
CA ASN A 94 9.48 5.27 -17.74
C ASN A 94 10.30 4.31 -16.87
N MET A 95 10.10 4.34 -15.54
CA MET A 95 10.68 3.37 -14.60
C MET A 95 9.68 2.32 -14.09
N VAL A 96 8.38 2.57 -14.26
CA VAL A 96 7.30 1.65 -13.88
C VAL A 96 6.48 1.32 -15.13
N ALA A 97 6.26 0.03 -15.40
CA ALA A 97 5.41 -0.43 -16.50
C ALA A 97 3.95 -0.57 -16.06
N SER A 98 3.73 -1.11 -14.87
CA SER A 98 2.39 -1.28 -14.31
C SER A 98 2.32 -1.11 -12.80
N VAL A 99 1.12 -0.75 -12.34
CA VAL A 99 0.69 -0.70 -10.95
C VAL A 99 -0.52 -1.62 -10.80
N THR A 100 -0.31 -2.80 -10.24
CA THR A 100 -1.37 -3.79 -9.98
C THR A 100 -1.65 -3.86 -8.50
N SER A 101 -2.89 -3.57 -8.11
CA SER A 101 -3.36 -3.62 -6.73
C SER A 101 -4.24 -4.85 -6.50
N VAL A 102 -4.01 -5.54 -5.39
CA VAL A 102 -4.78 -6.73 -4.98
C VAL A 102 -5.35 -6.47 -3.60
N ALA A 103 -6.68 -6.47 -3.47
CA ALA A 103 -7.41 -6.21 -2.24
C ALA A 103 -6.97 -4.90 -1.53
N THR A 104 -6.61 -3.87 -2.29
CA THR A 104 -6.10 -2.60 -1.74
C THR A 104 -7.23 -1.69 -1.27
N PRO A 105 -7.17 -1.10 -0.07
CA PRO A 105 -8.17 -0.12 0.38
C PRO A 105 -7.91 1.24 -0.28
N HIS A 106 -8.15 1.37 -1.59
CA HIS A 106 -7.86 2.63 -2.33
C HIS A 106 -8.59 3.83 -1.75
N ASN A 107 -9.77 3.63 -1.17
CA ASN A 107 -10.60 4.67 -0.57
C ASN A 107 -10.64 4.56 0.97
N GLY A 108 -9.76 3.74 1.55
CA GLY A 108 -9.66 3.51 2.99
C GLY A 108 -10.63 2.46 3.50
N THR A 109 -10.64 2.27 4.81
CA THR A 109 -11.57 1.35 5.49
C THR A 109 -12.07 1.96 6.79
N TYR A 110 -13.33 1.71 7.12
CA TYR A 110 -13.94 2.12 8.39
C TYR A 110 -13.24 1.52 9.60
N ILE A 111 -12.47 0.44 9.41
CA ILE A 111 -11.66 -0.17 10.46
C ILE A 111 -10.56 0.77 10.91
N SER A 112 -9.88 1.44 9.99
CA SER A 112 -8.85 2.42 10.34
C SER A 112 -9.45 3.61 11.11
N ASP A 113 -10.64 4.06 10.72
CA ASP A 113 -11.36 5.14 11.41
C ASP A 113 -11.85 4.71 12.81
N LYS A 114 -12.37 3.48 12.95
CA LYS A 114 -13.02 3.03 14.19
C LYS A 114 -12.10 2.28 15.14
N LEU A 115 -11.09 1.58 14.64
CA LEU A 115 -10.10 0.85 15.43
C LEU A 115 -8.76 1.59 15.41
N GLY A 116 -8.28 2.06 14.27
CA GLY A 116 -7.01 2.80 14.17
C GLY A 116 -6.99 4.15 14.90
N ASN A 117 -8.13 4.86 15.05
CA ASN A 117 -8.19 6.18 15.72
C ASN A 117 -8.74 6.17 17.15
N ARG A 118 -9.13 5.02 17.71
CA ARG A 118 -9.57 4.94 19.12
C ARG A 118 -8.35 4.89 20.05
N PRO A 119 -8.28 5.73 21.09
CA PRO A 119 -7.15 5.77 22.03
C PRO A 119 -6.79 4.40 22.63
N ILE A 120 -7.79 3.53 22.87
CA ILE A 120 -7.60 2.21 23.47
C ILE A 120 -6.90 1.23 22.52
N VAL A 121 -7.28 1.22 21.24
CA VAL A 121 -6.69 0.30 20.24
C VAL A 121 -5.32 0.78 19.81
N ARG A 122 -5.15 2.10 19.61
CA ARG A 122 -3.82 2.71 19.44
C ARG A 122 -2.92 2.33 20.59
N LYS A 123 -3.39 2.45 21.83
CA LYS A 123 -2.63 2.05 23.03
C LYS A 123 -2.27 0.56 23.02
N LEU A 124 -3.19 -0.33 22.64
CA LEU A 124 -2.89 -1.77 22.55
C LEU A 124 -1.81 -2.08 21.50
N PHE A 125 -1.93 -1.52 20.29
CA PHE A 125 -0.93 -1.69 19.23
C PHE A 125 0.42 -1.09 19.64
N THR A 126 0.39 0.12 20.22
CA THR A 126 1.53 0.82 20.81
C THR A 126 2.23 -0.06 21.85
N ASP A 127 1.46 -0.65 22.75
CA ASP A 127 1.99 -1.51 23.80
C ASP A 127 2.62 -2.76 23.17
N ILE A 128 1.98 -3.42 22.20
CA ILE A 128 2.56 -4.58 21.48
C ILE A 128 3.90 -4.23 20.83
N VAL A 129 3.97 -3.15 20.03
CA VAL A 129 5.21 -2.75 19.35
C VAL A 129 6.29 -2.36 20.36
N LYS A 130 5.95 -1.63 21.43
CA LYS A 130 6.90 -1.35 22.52
C LYS A 130 7.44 -2.63 23.14
N TYR A 131 6.59 -3.61 23.45
CA TYR A 131 7.06 -4.84 24.10
C TYR A 131 7.86 -5.74 23.14
N ALA A 132 7.51 -5.73 21.86
CA ALA A 132 8.13 -6.57 20.84
C ALA A 132 9.45 -6.01 20.28
N SER A 133 9.73 -4.71 20.34
CA SER A 133 10.97 -4.10 19.80
C SER A 133 12.18 -4.09 20.76
N ASN A 134 12.29 -5.11 21.61
CA ASN A 134 13.44 -5.26 22.50
C ASN A 134 14.69 -5.74 21.73
N LYS A 135 15.89 -5.58 22.29
CA LYS A 135 17.15 -5.86 21.59
C LYS A 135 17.39 -7.35 21.26
N HIS A 136 16.59 -8.25 21.80
CA HIS A 136 16.63 -9.69 21.52
C HIS A 136 15.53 -10.12 20.54
N ALA A 137 14.69 -9.20 20.08
CA ALA A 137 13.66 -9.49 19.10
C ALA A 137 14.28 -9.77 17.73
N SER A 138 13.84 -10.86 17.11
CA SER A 138 14.23 -11.27 15.77
C SER A 138 13.41 -10.61 14.66
N ILE A 139 12.40 -9.82 15.01
CA ILE A 139 11.44 -9.20 14.07
C ILE A 139 11.61 -7.69 14.12
N ASP A 140 11.86 -7.07 12.96
CA ASP A 140 11.79 -5.62 12.79
C ASP A 140 10.40 -5.24 12.25
N TYR A 141 9.69 -4.40 13.00
CA TYR A 141 8.35 -3.93 12.63
C TYR A 141 8.38 -2.65 11.78
N GLY A 142 9.55 -2.14 11.40
CA GLY A 142 9.72 -0.95 10.56
C GLY A 142 9.60 0.37 11.32
N TYR A 143 9.60 0.35 12.66
CA TYR A 143 9.47 1.56 13.48
C TYR A 143 10.80 2.06 14.05
N GLY A 144 11.94 1.56 13.57
CA GLY A 144 13.27 1.97 14.04
C GLY A 144 13.51 3.48 13.91
N ILE A 145 13.00 4.10 12.84
CA ILE A 145 13.11 5.53 12.54
C ILE A 145 12.36 6.42 13.56
N TRP A 146 11.38 5.84 14.26
CA TRP A 146 10.64 6.48 15.35
C TRP A 146 11.32 6.30 16.71
N GLY A 147 12.53 5.73 16.72
CA GLY A 147 13.24 5.33 17.92
C GLY A 147 12.66 4.09 18.60
N LEU A 148 11.72 3.35 17.98
CA LEU A 148 11.10 2.16 18.55
C LEU A 148 11.97 0.91 18.35
N LYS A 149 13.23 1.00 18.78
CA LYS A 149 14.18 -0.11 18.89
C LYS A 149 15.02 0.11 20.15
N GLN A 150 15.10 -0.90 21.00
CA GLN A 150 15.97 -0.84 22.17
C GLN A 150 17.43 -0.78 21.71
N ARG A 151 18.19 0.17 22.26
CA ARG A 151 19.62 0.32 21.95
C ARG A 151 20.45 -0.67 22.77
N ASP A 152 21.64 -1.01 22.29
CA ASP A 152 22.53 -1.97 22.96
C ASP A 152 22.95 -1.50 24.36
N ASP A 153 23.15 -0.19 24.50
CA ASP A 153 23.54 0.52 25.73
C ASP A 153 22.36 0.86 26.65
N GLU A 154 21.14 0.47 26.29
CA GLU A 154 19.92 0.83 27.01
C GLU A 154 19.31 -0.36 27.74
N THR A 155 19.01 -0.20 29.04
CA THR A 155 18.18 -1.16 29.77
C THR A 155 16.74 -1.14 29.27
N TYR A 156 16.01 -2.22 29.46
CA TYR A 156 14.62 -2.29 28.99
C TYR A 156 13.72 -1.21 29.61
N LEU A 157 13.95 -0.84 30.87
CA LEU A 157 13.20 0.23 31.53
C LEU A 157 13.54 1.63 30.98
N GLN A 158 14.80 1.87 30.63
CA GLN A 158 15.19 3.12 29.96
C GLN A 158 14.53 3.23 28.59
N TYR A 159 14.51 2.13 27.83
CA TYR A 159 13.81 2.04 26.55
C TYR A 159 12.33 2.38 26.70
N LEU A 160 11.61 1.72 27.61
CA LEU A 160 10.18 1.98 27.86
C LEU A 160 9.91 3.44 28.24
N ARG A 161 10.79 4.06 29.05
CA ARG A 161 10.67 5.48 29.40
C ARG A 161 10.87 6.39 28.18
N ARG A 162 11.86 6.10 27.34
CA ARG A 162 12.17 6.87 26.14
C ARG A 162 11.03 6.83 25.11
N VAL A 163 10.43 5.65 24.90
CA VAL A 163 9.36 5.49 23.90
C VAL A 163 7.96 5.80 24.43
N ARG A 164 7.81 6.05 25.74
CA ARG A 164 6.51 6.31 26.38
C ARG A 164 5.74 7.41 25.66
N ASP A 165 6.39 8.53 25.43
CA ASP A 165 5.80 9.79 24.94
C ASP A 165 6.14 10.07 23.46
N SER A 166 6.52 9.04 22.69
CA SER A 166 6.86 9.20 21.27
C SER A 166 5.70 9.74 20.44
N LYS A 167 6.01 10.60 19.45
CA LYS A 167 5.02 11.18 18.53
C LYS A 167 4.32 10.14 17.65
N VAL A 168 4.97 8.99 17.43
CA VAL A 168 4.45 7.86 16.64
C VAL A 168 3.07 7.39 17.10
N TRP A 169 2.69 7.63 18.36
CA TRP A 169 1.39 7.22 18.91
C TRP A 169 0.22 8.11 18.47
N GLN A 170 0.49 9.30 17.94
CA GLN A 170 -0.52 10.29 17.54
C GLN A 170 -0.29 10.84 16.12
N THR A 171 0.75 10.39 15.43
CA THR A 171 1.13 10.89 14.11
C THR A 171 0.11 10.51 13.03
N GLU A 172 -0.03 11.37 12.03
CA GLU A 172 -0.68 11.05 10.74
C GLU A 172 0.28 10.28 9.81
N ASP A 173 1.57 10.25 10.11
CA ASP A 173 2.58 9.49 9.35
C ASP A 173 2.58 8.01 9.76
N SER A 174 1.51 7.31 9.39
CA SER A 174 1.32 5.89 9.71
C SER A 174 0.39 5.19 8.72
N GLY A 175 0.59 3.88 8.53
CA GLY A 175 -0.30 3.05 7.71
C GLY A 175 -1.75 3.00 8.22
N PHE A 176 -1.99 3.26 9.51
CA PHE A 176 -3.35 3.38 10.05
C PHE A 176 -4.05 4.63 9.54
N TYR A 177 -3.34 5.76 9.49
CA TYR A 177 -3.88 6.99 8.93
C TYR A 177 -4.06 6.86 7.41
N ASP A 178 -3.06 6.35 6.69
CA ASP A 178 -3.14 6.18 5.24
C ASP A 178 -4.25 5.20 4.80
N GLY A 179 -4.59 4.22 5.65
CA GLY A 179 -5.71 3.31 5.43
C GLY A 179 -7.07 3.82 5.94
N SER A 180 -7.13 5.02 6.53
CA SER A 180 -8.37 5.70 6.93
C SER A 180 -9.07 6.31 5.72
N LEU A 181 -10.37 6.62 5.83
CA LEU A 181 -11.08 7.27 4.72
C LEU A 181 -10.45 8.63 4.38
N GLU A 182 -10.03 9.37 5.41
CA GLU A 182 -9.40 10.69 5.24
C GLU A 182 -8.01 10.57 4.60
N GLY A 183 -7.15 9.68 5.11
CA GLY A 183 -5.80 9.50 4.59
C GLY A 183 -5.80 8.98 3.16
N SER A 184 -6.61 7.96 2.86
CA SER A 184 -6.78 7.45 1.49
C SER A 184 -7.33 8.53 0.56
N LYS A 185 -8.28 9.37 1.01
CA LYS A 185 -8.76 10.50 0.21
C LYS A 185 -7.64 11.51 -0.08
N ARG A 186 -6.84 11.89 0.93
CA ARG A 186 -5.70 12.80 0.74
C ARG A 186 -4.69 12.26 -0.26
N ILE A 187 -4.42 10.95 -0.22
CA ILE A 187 -3.60 10.27 -1.21
C ILE A 187 -4.25 10.40 -2.59
N ASN A 188 -5.52 10.01 -2.74
CA ASN A 188 -6.22 10.04 -4.03
C ASN A 188 -6.34 11.43 -4.64
N ASP A 189 -6.52 12.47 -3.83
CA ASP A 189 -6.59 13.86 -4.31
C ASP A 189 -5.24 14.35 -4.85
N ARG A 190 -4.12 13.86 -4.28
CA ARG A 190 -2.76 14.25 -4.66
C ARG A 190 -2.25 13.50 -5.89
N LEU A 191 -2.51 12.20 -5.98
CA LEU A 191 -1.92 11.34 -7.00
C LEU A 191 -2.47 11.66 -8.41
N THR A 192 -1.60 11.58 -9.40
CA THR A 192 -1.94 11.70 -10.83
C THR A 192 -1.57 10.42 -11.57
N LEU A 193 -2.28 10.08 -12.66
CA LEU A 193 -1.98 8.89 -13.46
C LEU A 193 -1.06 9.24 -14.63
N SER A 194 -0.12 8.35 -14.93
CA SER A 194 0.71 8.42 -16.12
C SER A 194 0.01 7.76 -17.32
N ASP A 195 -0.01 8.45 -18.46
CA ASP A 195 -0.53 7.89 -19.71
C ASP A 195 0.29 6.71 -20.25
N ASP A 196 1.50 6.48 -19.71
CA ASP A 196 2.40 5.41 -20.13
C ASP A 196 2.36 4.19 -19.18
N VAL A 197 1.64 4.27 -18.04
CA VAL A 197 1.54 3.19 -17.04
C VAL A 197 0.19 2.48 -17.12
N ALA A 198 0.19 1.15 -17.00
CA ALA A 198 -1.04 0.37 -16.82
C ALA A 198 -1.42 0.29 -15.33
N TYR A 199 -2.66 0.61 -14.99
CA TYR A 199 -3.18 0.50 -13.63
C TYR A 199 -4.23 -0.61 -13.58
N THR A 200 -4.12 -1.53 -12.63
CA THR A 200 -5.03 -2.69 -12.53
C THR A 200 -5.43 -2.94 -11.10
N SER A 201 -6.71 -3.23 -10.89
CA SER A 201 -7.29 -3.48 -9.57
C SER A 201 -8.01 -4.81 -9.55
N ILE A 202 -7.67 -5.61 -8.55
CA ILE A 202 -8.26 -6.91 -8.28
C ILE A 202 -8.75 -6.89 -6.85
N THR A 203 -10.01 -7.28 -6.63
CA THR A 203 -10.62 -7.28 -5.30
C THR A 203 -11.52 -8.49 -5.12
N GLY A 204 -11.75 -8.85 -3.85
CA GLY A 204 -12.62 -9.95 -3.46
C GLY A 204 -13.80 -9.49 -2.62
N ARG A 205 -14.67 -10.46 -2.33
CA ARG A 205 -15.66 -10.37 -1.25
C ARG A 205 -15.87 -11.75 -0.65
N ASP A 206 -16.07 -11.80 0.67
CA ASP A 206 -16.45 -13.04 1.37
C ASP A 206 -17.56 -12.77 2.41
N THR A 207 -18.59 -12.02 1.98
CA THR A 207 -19.78 -11.75 2.79
C THR A 207 -21.08 -12.13 2.09
N HIS A 208 -22.14 -12.30 2.87
CA HIS A 208 -23.50 -12.49 2.38
C HIS A 208 -24.49 -11.50 3.01
N SER A 209 -25.58 -11.22 2.29
CA SER A 209 -26.64 -10.33 2.76
C SER A 209 -27.52 -10.99 3.82
N THR A 210 -27.94 -10.22 4.80
CA THR A 210 -28.95 -10.62 5.80
C THR A 210 -30.31 -10.04 5.45
N LEU A 211 -31.38 -10.52 6.10
CA LEU A 211 -32.74 -9.97 5.96
C LEU A 211 -32.82 -8.46 6.27
N SER A 212 -31.91 -7.95 7.10
CA SER A 212 -31.84 -6.53 7.46
C SER A 212 -31.10 -5.65 6.44
N GLY A 213 -30.60 -6.22 5.34
CA GLY A 213 -29.78 -5.51 4.35
C GLY A 213 -28.34 -5.22 4.81
N ASN A 214 -27.92 -5.77 5.96
CA ASN A 214 -26.53 -5.76 6.42
C ASN A 214 -25.76 -6.95 5.85
N GLN A 215 -24.43 -6.86 5.81
CA GLN A 215 -23.54 -7.95 5.38
C GLN A 215 -22.93 -8.67 6.59
N ARG A 216 -22.78 -9.99 6.47
CA ARG A 216 -22.09 -10.84 7.47
C ARG A 216 -20.99 -11.65 6.79
N PRO A 217 -19.88 -11.94 7.50
CA PRO A 217 -18.82 -12.77 6.96
C PRO A 217 -19.34 -14.18 6.65
N ASN A 218 -18.85 -14.75 5.56
CA ASN A 218 -19.09 -16.15 5.24
C ASN A 218 -18.40 -17.07 6.27
N LEU A 219 -18.81 -18.34 6.26
CA LEU A 219 -18.38 -19.32 7.26
C LEU A 219 -16.85 -19.50 7.28
N HIS A 220 -16.23 -19.50 6.12
CA HIS A 220 -14.83 -19.86 5.91
C HIS A 220 -13.89 -18.66 5.87
N MET A 221 -14.39 -17.42 5.95
CA MET A 221 -13.54 -16.24 6.12
C MET A 221 -12.57 -16.44 7.29
N PHE A 222 -11.32 -16.03 7.10
CA PHE A 222 -10.28 -16.02 8.10
C PHE A 222 -10.80 -15.46 9.43
N ALA A 223 -10.78 -16.29 10.47
CA ALA A 223 -11.51 -16.04 11.70
C ALA A 223 -11.24 -14.65 12.33
N PRO A 224 -9.99 -14.13 12.37
CA PRO A 224 -9.70 -12.77 12.83
C PRO A 224 -10.43 -11.67 12.05
N PHE A 225 -10.72 -11.87 10.77
CA PHE A 225 -11.40 -10.88 9.92
C PHE A 225 -12.91 -10.85 10.11
N LYS A 226 -13.53 -11.85 10.74
CA LYS A 226 -14.98 -11.85 10.97
C LYS A 226 -15.45 -10.64 11.78
N ILE A 227 -14.65 -10.20 12.76
CA ILE A 227 -14.97 -9.00 13.57
C ILE A 227 -14.90 -7.75 12.68
N LEU A 228 -13.84 -7.64 11.87
CA LEU A 228 -13.60 -6.55 10.93
C LEU A 228 -14.71 -6.48 9.86
N SER A 229 -15.06 -7.62 9.29
CA SER A 229 -16.14 -7.78 8.32
C SER A 229 -17.48 -7.32 8.86
N ASN A 230 -17.80 -7.69 10.11
CA ASN A 230 -19.01 -7.25 10.76
C ASN A 230 -19.03 -5.73 10.98
N LEU A 231 -17.89 -5.10 11.28
CA LEU A 231 -17.83 -3.63 11.38
C LEU A 231 -18.19 -2.99 10.04
N ASN A 232 -17.61 -3.47 8.94
CA ASN A 232 -17.92 -2.99 7.58
C ASN A 232 -19.37 -3.26 7.18
N GLY A 233 -19.90 -4.45 7.49
CA GLY A 233 -21.22 -4.91 7.06
C GLY A 233 -22.42 -4.14 7.60
N HIS A 234 -22.21 -3.23 8.56
CA HIS A 234 -23.24 -2.32 9.10
C HIS A 234 -23.05 -0.86 8.68
N GLN A 235 -22.09 -0.55 7.80
CA GLN A 235 -21.82 0.82 7.36
C GLN A 235 -22.74 1.26 6.22
N GLN A 236 -22.71 2.55 5.92
CA GLN A 236 -23.38 3.17 4.78
C GLN A 236 -22.33 3.89 3.93
N PRO A 237 -22.53 4.05 2.61
CA PRO A 237 -23.65 3.53 1.82
C PRO A 237 -23.60 1.99 1.64
N ASP A 238 -24.67 1.39 1.12
CA ASP A 238 -24.77 -0.08 0.94
C ASP A 238 -23.60 -0.69 0.15
N SER A 239 -23.02 0.05 -0.81
CA SER A 239 -21.85 -0.37 -1.59
C SER A 239 -20.59 -0.61 -0.75
N TRP A 240 -20.56 -0.12 0.49
CA TRP A 240 -19.46 -0.29 1.44
C TRP A 240 -19.70 -1.39 2.47
N LYS A 241 -20.87 -2.05 2.45
CA LYS A 241 -21.15 -3.16 3.36
C LYS A 241 -20.47 -4.45 2.91
N ILE A 242 -20.47 -4.71 1.60
CA ILE A 242 -19.84 -5.91 1.02
C ILE A 242 -18.33 -5.76 1.19
N ASN A 243 -17.65 -6.81 1.69
CA ASN A 243 -16.23 -6.72 2.01
C ASN A 243 -15.53 -8.08 1.93
N ASP A 244 -14.20 -8.05 1.93
CA ASP A 244 -13.30 -9.21 2.01
C ASP A 244 -12.83 -9.49 3.45
N GLY A 245 -13.49 -8.90 4.45
CA GLY A 245 -13.02 -8.79 5.81
C GLY A 245 -12.65 -7.34 6.16
N PRO A 246 -11.36 -6.97 6.04
CA PRO A 246 -10.89 -5.63 6.36
C PRO A 246 -11.24 -4.55 5.32
N VAL A 247 -11.40 -4.89 4.03
CA VAL A 247 -11.58 -3.89 2.97
C VAL A 247 -12.99 -3.94 2.38
N PRO A 248 -13.74 -2.83 2.46
CA PRO A 248 -15.00 -2.68 1.73
C PRO A 248 -14.80 -2.80 0.22
N LEU A 249 -15.73 -3.48 -0.47
CA LEU A 249 -15.67 -3.65 -1.93
C LEU A 249 -15.61 -2.31 -2.66
N GLY A 250 -16.42 -1.33 -2.24
CA GLY A 250 -16.37 0.04 -2.80
C GLY A 250 -15.02 0.76 -2.63
N SER A 251 -14.15 0.27 -1.75
CA SER A 251 -12.77 0.74 -1.57
C SER A 251 -11.77 -0.06 -2.41
N GLY A 252 -12.00 -1.37 -2.56
CA GLY A 252 -11.14 -2.29 -3.31
C GLY A 252 -11.15 -2.10 -4.83
N LEU A 253 -12.23 -1.55 -5.39
CA LEU A 253 -12.43 -1.49 -6.84
C LEU A 253 -11.47 -0.52 -7.55
N TYR A 254 -11.31 0.71 -7.09
CA TYR A 254 -10.40 1.70 -7.68
C TYR A 254 -10.34 2.95 -6.80
N PRO A 255 -9.27 3.76 -6.88
CA PRO A 255 -9.22 5.06 -6.22
C PRO A 255 -10.25 6.03 -6.80
N TYR A 256 -10.98 6.71 -5.93
CA TYR A 256 -11.94 7.73 -6.34
C TYR A 256 -11.28 8.89 -7.09
N ASN A 257 -12.07 9.54 -7.94
CA ASN A 257 -11.63 10.64 -8.82
C ASN A 257 -10.56 10.22 -9.86
N LYS A 258 -10.46 8.94 -10.17
CA LYS A 258 -9.58 8.40 -11.22
C LYS A 258 -10.38 7.73 -12.34
N PRO A 259 -9.97 7.89 -13.62
CA PRO A 259 -10.61 7.19 -14.72
C PRO A 259 -10.42 5.68 -14.56
N HIS A 260 -11.46 4.93 -14.89
CA HIS A 260 -11.47 3.48 -14.79
C HIS A 260 -12.35 2.86 -15.87
N TYR A 261 -12.15 1.57 -16.12
CA TYR A 261 -12.95 0.76 -17.02
C TYR A 261 -12.94 -0.70 -16.54
N ASP A 262 -14.03 -1.42 -16.81
CA ASP A 262 -14.08 -2.85 -16.50
C ASP A 262 -13.24 -3.64 -17.52
N THR A 263 -12.51 -4.64 -17.03
CA THR A 263 -11.64 -5.50 -17.85
C THR A 263 -11.59 -6.92 -17.30
N THR A 264 -10.85 -7.79 -17.97
CA THR A 264 -10.64 -9.21 -17.65
C THR A 264 -9.20 -9.58 -17.99
N PHE A 265 -8.71 -10.72 -17.51
CA PHE A 265 -7.31 -11.15 -17.76
C PHE A 265 -7.01 -11.42 -19.25
N ASP A 266 -8.02 -11.70 -20.07
CA ASP A 266 -7.94 -11.83 -21.53
C ASP A 266 -8.18 -10.51 -22.29
N GLY A 267 -8.52 -9.43 -21.56
CA GLY A 267 -8.75 -8.11 -22.12
C GLY A 267 -7.45 -7.36 -22.45
N THR A 268 -7.52 -6.44 -23.41
CA THR A 268 -6.37 -5.57 -23.74
C THR A 268 -6.20 -4.47 -22.68
N PRO A 269 -5.02 -4.33 -22.05
CA PRO A 269 -4.76 -3.27 -21.08
C PRO A 269 -4.86 -1.88 -21.72
N LYS A 270 -5.41 -0.92 -20.97
CA LYS A 270 -5.39 0.50 -21.33
C LYS A 270 -4.50 1.25 -20.34
N LEU A 271 -3.61 2.07 -20.87
CA LEU A 271 -2.70 2.90 -20.07
C LEU A 271 -3.45 4.15 -19.56
N GLY A 272 -2.98 4.73 -18.46
CA GLY A 272 -3.51 5.99 -17.91
C GLY A 272 -4.85 5.92 -17.19
N GLN A 273 -5.40 4.71 -16.98
CA GLN A 273 -6.66 4.50 -16.27
C GLN A 273 -6.71 3.13 -15.61
N TRP A 274 -7.55 2.98 -14.59
CA TRP A 274 -7.70 1.74 -13.82
C TRP A 274 -8.53 0.70 -14.56
N GLY A 275 -7.90 -0.42 -14.94
CA GLY A 275 -8.57 -1.65 -15.32
C GLY A 275 -9.11 -2.36 -14.08
N VAL A 276 -10.43 -2.45 -13.96
CA VAL A 276 -11.12 -3.07 -12.84
C VAL A 276 -11.46 -4.50 -13.20
N MET A 277 -10.80 -5.46 -12.53
CA MET A 277 -11.05 -6.88 -12.74
C MET A 277 -12.36 -7.32 -12.08
N PRO A 278 -12.99 -8.41 -12.55
CA PRO A 278 -14.20 -8.91 -11.92
C PRO A 278 -13.96 -9.26 -10.46
N THR A 279 -14.90 -8.94 -9.59
CA THR A 279 -14.78 -9.25 -8.16
C THR A 279 -14.73 -10.75 -7.93
N LEU A 280 -13.68 -11.23 -7.24
CA LEU A 280 -13.57 -12.63 -6.84
C LEU A 280 -14.57 -12.91 -5.72
N ASN A 281 -15.49 -13.84 -5.98
CA ASN A 281 -16.52 -14.22 -5.03
C ASN A 281 -15.99 -15.29 -4.08
N ASN A 282 -16.29 -15.14 -2.79
CA ASN A 282 -15.87 -16.05 -1.73
C ASN A 282 -14.35 -16.10 -1.52
N TRP A 283 -13.69 -14.97 -1.81
CA TRP A 283 -12.28 -14.75 -1.51
C TRP A 283 -12.20 -13.64 -0.47
N ASP A 284 -11.64 -13.96 0.69
CA ASP A 284 -11.28 -13.00 1.70
C ASP A 284 -9.91 -12.36 1.42
N HIS A 285 -9.52 -11.44 2.28
CA HIS A 285 -8.31 -10.64 2.09
C HIS A 285 -7.00 -11.44 2.14
N MET A 286 -6.95 -12.58 2.85
CA MET A 286 -5.77 -13.44 2.94
C MET A 286 -5.71 -14.52 1.86
N ASP A 287 -6.85 -14.87 1.26
CA ASP A 287 -6.91 -15.85 0.17
C ASP A 287 -6.04 -15.45 -1.03
N PHE A 288 -5.96 -14.14 -1.32
CA PHE A 288 -5.10 -13.56 -2.36
C PHE A 288 -3.60 -13.85 -2.21
N VAL A 289 -3.15 -14.22 -1.01
CA VAL A 289 -1.75 -14.52 -0.72
C VAL A 289 -1.57 -15.95 -0.18
N GLY A 290 -2.62 -16.78 -0.24
CA GLY A 290 -2.59 -18.18 0.18
C GLY A 290 -2.27 -18.40 1.65
N TRP A 291 -2.53 -17.42 2.52
CA TRP A 291 -2.17 -17.52 3.95
C TRP A 291 -3.27 -18.21 4.78
N ASP A 292 -4.55 -18.15 4.38
CA ASP A 292 -5.58 -18.89 5.13
C ASP A 292 -5.53 -20.41 4.83
N VAL A 293 -4.63 -21.10 5.51
CA VAL A 293 -4.45 -22.56 5.39
C VAL A 293 -5.63 -23.37 5.96
N LEU A 294 -6.57 -22.71 6.65
CA LEU A 294 -7.77 -23.36 7.19
C LEU A 294 -8.95 -23.31 6.20
N ASP A 295 -8.91 -22.43 5.19
CA ASP A 295 -9.92 -22.39 4.15
C ASP A 295 -9.68 -23.46 3.07
N THR A 296 -10.39 -24.58 3.18
CA THR A 296 -10.32 -25.66 2.19
C THR A 296 -10.93 -25.33 0.82
N ARG A 297 -11.63 -24.20 0.68
CA ARG A 297 -12.21 -23.74 -0.59
C ARG A 297 -11.11 -23.19 -1.52
N ILE A 298 -10.10 -22.54 -0.95
CA ILE A 298 -9.02 -21.89 -1.68
C ILE A 298 -7.82 -22.84 -1.70
N LYS A 299 -7.63 -23.46 -2.86
CA LYS A 299 -6.55 -24.44 -3.04
C LYS A 299 -5.28 -23.76 -3.56
N PRO A 300 -4.09 -24.32 -3.27
CA PRO A 300 -2.83 -23.76 -3.77
C PRO A 300 -2.75 -23.58 -5.29
N ASP A 301 -3.35 -24.48 -6.07
CA ASP A 301 -3.43 -24.39 -7.54
C ASP A 301 -4.29 -23.20 -7.99
N MET A 302 -5.36 -22.87 -7.28
CA MET A 302 -6.16 -21.68 -7.56
C MET A 302 -5.37 -20.39 -7.34
N VAL A 303 -4.59 -20.32 -6.26
CA VAL A 303 -3.72 -19.16 -5.99
C VAL A 303 -2.59 -19.09 -7.04
N LEU A 304 -2.01 -20.22 -7.43
CA LEU A 304 -1.00 -20.27 -8.49
C LEU A 304 -1.56 -19.73 -9.81
N HIS A 305 -2.70 -20.27 -10.27
CA HIS A 305 -3.35 -19.83 -11.50
C HIS A 305 -3.74 -18.35 -11.47
N PHE A 306 -4.19 -17.85 -10.31
CA PHE A 306 -4.46 -16.43 -10.12
C PHE A 306 -3.23 -15.55 -10.38
N TYR A 307 -2.05 -15.92 -9.88
CA TYR A 307 -0.82 -15.18 -10.17
C TYR A 307 -0.33 -15.39 -11.61
N GLU A 308 -0.52 -16.57 -12.20
CA GLU A 308 -0.24 -16.80 -13.62
C GLU A 308 -1.06 -15.87 -14.53
N ASP A 309 -2.35 -15.71 -14.23
CA ASP A 309 -3.25 -14.79 -14.94
C ASP A 309 -2.78 -13.33 -14.82
N ILE A 310 -2.34 -12.91 -13.63
CA ILE A 310 -1.73 -11.58 -13.45
C ILE A 310 -0.49 -11.45 -14.34
N MET A 311 0.44 -12.41 -14.33
CA MET A 311 1.67 -12.31 -15.12
C MET A 311 1.40 -12.29 -16.63
N ASN A 312 0.43 -13.08 -17.11
CA ASN A 312 0.01 -13.07 -18.51
C ASN A 312 -0.58 -11.72 -18.93
N TYR A 313 -1.42 -11.13 -18.07
CA TYR A 313 -1.95 -9.78 -18.30
C TYR A 313 -0.84 -8.72 -18.31
N LEU A 314 0.14 -8.83 -17.42
CA LEU A 314 1.29 -7.92 -17.39
C LEU A 314 2.19 -8.04 -18.63
N SER A 315 2.36 -9.24 -19.19
CA SER A 315 3.03 -9.37 -20.49
C SER A 315 2.26 -8.68 -21.62
N SER A 316 0.93 -8.63 -21.55
CA SER A 316 0.12 -7.88 -22.51
C SER A 316 0.31 -6.36 -22.35
N VAL A 317 0.61 -5.87 -21.13
CA VAL A 317 0.97 -4.46 -20.91
C VAL A 317 2.25 -4.10 -21.66
N GLU A 318 3.27 -4.96 -21.60
CA GLU A 318 4.53 -4.74 -22.32
C GLU A 318 4.28 -4.58 -23.82
N GLN A 319 3.45 -5.45 -24.41
CA GLN A 319 3.09 -5.40 -25.83
C GLN A 319 2.37 -4.10 -26.20
N VAL A 320 1.42 -3.64 -25.39
CA VAL A 320 0.69 -2.37 -25.62
C VAL A 320 1.65 -1.18 -25.55
N GLN A 321 2.58 -1.18 -24.60
CA GLN A 321 3.58 -0.12 -24.45
C GLN A 321 4.54 -0.09 -25.64
N GLU A 322 5.05 -1.25 -26.09
CA GLU A 322 5.89 -1.33 -27.29
C GLU A 322 5.18 -0.81 -28.55
N GLN A 323 3.90 -1.16 -28.72
CA GLN A 323 3.11 -0.66 -29.85
C GLN A 323 2.95 0.86 -29.79
N LYS A 324 2.69 1.41 -28.61
CA LYS A 324 2.62 2.87 -28.39
C LYS A 324 3.95 3.56 -28.72
N GLU A 325 5.07 2.98 -28.29
CA GLU A 325 6.41 3.51 -28.58
C GLU A 325 6.73 3.46 -30.08
N LYS A 326 6.43 2.35 -30.77
CA LYS A 326 6.58 2.22 -32.23
C LYS A 326 5.72 3.23 -32.99
N ALA A 327 4.49 3.47 -32.54
CA ALA A 327 3.60 4.46 -33.13
C ALA A 327 4.13 5.89 -32.94
N LYS A 328 4.63 6.23 -31.75
CA LYS A 328 5.29 7.53 -31.48
C LYS A 328 6.53 7.74 -32.35
N ALA A 329 7.34 6.71 -32.59
CA ALA A 329 8.55 6.80 -33.41
C ALA A 329 8.28 6.91 -34.92
N SER A 330 7.07 6.56 -35.37
CA SER A 330 6.68 6.57 -36.79
C SER A 330 5.90 7.82 -37.20
N ALA A 331 5.55 8.69 -36.24
CA ALA A 331 4.78 9.92 -36.44
C ALA A 331 5.70 11.15 -36.53
#